data_AF-A0A2U3L8H4-F1
#
_entry.id   AF-A0A2U3L8H4-F1
#
_cell.length_a   1.000
_cell.length_b   1.000
_cell.length_c   1.000
_cell.angle_alpha   90.00
_cell.angle_beta   90.00
_cell.angle_gamma   90.00
#
_symmetry.space_group_name_H-M   'P 1'
#
loop_
_entity.id
_entity.type
_entity.pdbx_description
1 polymer ?
#
loop_
_entity_poly.entity_id
_entity_poly.type
_entity_poly.pdbx_seq_one_letter_code
_entity_poly.pdbx_strand_id
1 'polypeptide(L)'
;MSHALRAPDLALISQSDSLFEAQLIKKLVAIFALCALILTPVCFSFAVESEHDPGQSTRWFRLGELMLSATQTDGDYLLRFSKDEEELFAGACAFKTHEPTTIKNTPLAGCKTLLAYCFSGGAHCCTTLFIATECGPQASLDMVDLGHTSGKILFAQTDDVPGKVMKVHDWQFAYYGPEDCLIQLSFANSPAMTRLLVFDKGHWRVDRIGEFSRFYSRLIDKAVREAHFSAAKNEPELSASLAMKAAYYGLMSGKSLDETAEVLNRLFPAQWKPQAGKVIQDIYRAAYEFSPVETIR
;
A
#
# COMPACT_ATOMS: atom_id res chain seq x y z
N MET A 1 38.88 86.33 -23.88
CA MET A 1 37.92 87.26 -23.23
C MET A 1 36.64 86.49 -22.94
N SER A 2 36.09 86.72 -21.75
CA SER A 2 35.11 85.94 -21.00
C SER A 2 33.87 85.46 -21.77
N HIS A 3 33.56 84.16 -21.67
CA HIS A 3 32.22 83.61 -21.94
C HIS A 3 31.62 83.10 -20.62
N ALA A 4 30.50 83.71 -20.24
CA ALA A 4 29.74 83.42 -19.03
C ALA A 4 28.85 82.17 -19.19
N LEU A 5 28.74 81.44 -18.08
CA LEU A 5 27.89 80.28 -17.83
C LEU A 5 26.39 80.61 -17.94
N ARG A 6 25.60 79.69 -18.52
CA ARG A 6 24.16 79.56 -18.26
C ARG A 6 23.88 78.15 -17.76
N ALA A 7 23.27 78.04 -16.59
CA ALA A 7 22.70 76.82 -16.05
C ALA A 7 21.31 76.58 -16.67
N PRO A 8 20.91 75.33 -16.96
CA PRO A 8 19.55 75.01 -17.35
C PRO A 8 18.66 74.75 -16.14
N ASP A 9 17.43 75.25 -16.22
CA ASP A 9 16.33 75.08 -15.29
C ASP A 9 15.92 73.62 -15.12
N LEU A 10 15.87 73.16 -13.87
CA LEU A 10 15.25 71.90 -13.45
C LEU A 10 13.72 72.09 -13.46
N ALA A 11 13.07 71.52 -14.46
CA ALA A 11 11.61 71.47 -14.57
C ALA A 11 11.00 70.51 -13.53
N LEU A 12 9.92 70.98 -12.91
CA LEU A 12 9.05 70.23 -12.01
C LEU A 12 8.57 68.92 -12.66
N ILE A 13 8.95 67.78 -12.08
CA ILE A 13 8.28 66.50 -12.33
C ILE A 13 6.99 66.49 -11.51
N SER A 14 5.88 66.35 -12.24
CA SER A 14 4.50 66.35 -11.79
C SER A 14 4.25 65.35 -10.66
N GLN A 15 3.65 65.83 -9.56
CA GLN A 15 3.20 65.01 -8.43
C GLN A 15 2.01 64.08 -8.75
N SER A 16 1.47 64.10 -9.98
CA SER A 16 0.30 63.28 -10.37
C SER A 16 0.59 61.80 -10.55
N ASP A 17 1.82 61.42 -10.90
CA ASP A 17 2.13 60.06 -11.32
C ASP A 17 2.38 59.11 -10.13
N SER A 18 2.83 59.66 -8.99
CA SER A 18 3.11 58.88 -7.78
C SER A 18 1.84 58.33 -7.11
N LEU A 19 0.73 59.06 -7.20
CA LEU A 19 -0.55 58.63 -6.64
C LEU A 19 -1.18 57.48 -7.45
N PHE A 20 -0.98 57.47 -8.77
CA PHE A 20 -1.47 56.40 -9.63
C PHE A 20 -0.68 55.09 -9.43
N GLU A 21 0.65 55.18 -9.37
CA GLU A 21 1.50 54.02 -9.08
C GLU A 21 1.21 53.42 -7.69
N ALA A 22 1.02 54.26 -6.68
CA ALA A 22 0.70 53.80 -5.32
C ALA A 22 -0.65 53.07 -5.25
N GLN A 23 -1.66 53.51 -6.02
CA GLN A 23 -2.95 52.83 -6.07
C GLN A 23 -2.90 51.51 -6.86
N LEU A 24 -2.11 51.45 -7.94
CA LEU A 24 -1.92 50.23 -8.73
C LEU A 24 -1.20 49.15 -7.92
N ILE A 25 -0.15 49.51 -7.18
CA ILE A 25 0.59 48.60 -6.30
C ILE A 25 -0.34 48.06 -5.19
N LYS A 26 -1.15 48.91 -4.55
CA LYS A 26 -2.11 48.47 -3.52
C LYS A 26 -3.14 47.47 -4.08
N LYS A 27 -3.65 47.68 -5.29
CA LYS A 27 -4.60 46.75 -5.93
C LYS A 27 -3.93 45.42 -6.30
N LEU A 28 -2.71 45.45 -6.82
CA LEU A 28 -1.96 44.23 -7.14
C LEU A 28 -1.61 43.42 -5.89
N VAL A 29 -1.20 44.07 -4.80
CA VAL A 29 -0.94 43.41 -3.51
C VAL A 29 -2.22 42.79 -2.93
N ALA A 30 -3.36 43.49 -3.03
CA ALA A 30 -4.64 42.95 -2.57
C ALA A 30 -5.08 41.72 -3.40
N ILE A 31 -4.91 41.75 -4.72
CA ILE A 31 -5.20 40.60 -5.59
C ILE A 31 -4.25 39.43 -5.27
N PHE A 32 -2.96 39.69 -5.07
CA PHE A 32 -2.00 38.65 -4.70
C PHE A 32 -2.30 38.03 -3.33
N ALA A 33 -2.68 38.84 -2.35
CA ALA A 33 -3.10 38.36 -1.02
C ALA A 33 -4.40 37.55 -1.09
N LEU A 34 -5.36 37.97 -1.90
CA LEU A 34 -6.62 37.24 -2.10
C LEU A 34 -6.38 35.92 -2.84
N CYS A 35 -5.52 35.90 -3.86
CA CYS A 35 -5.11 34.68 -4.56
C CYS A 35 -4.32 33.74 -3.63
N ALA A 36 -3.45 34.25 -2.76
CA ALA A 36 -2.75 33.45 -1.77
C ALA A 36 -3.69 32.85 -0.70
N LEU A 37 -4.79 33.54 -0.36
CA LEU A 37 -5.83 33.03 0.54
C LEU A 37 -6.76 32.00 -0.11
N ILE A 38 -6.99 32.10 -1.43
CA ILE A 38 -7.86 31.17 -2.18
C ILE A 38 -7.09 29.93 -2.67
N LEU A 39 -5.76 30.01 -2.88
CA LEU A 39 -4.97 28.94 -3.51
C LEU A 39 -4.34 27.94 -2.55
N THR A 40 -4.55 28.02 -1.24
CA THR A 40 -4.03 26.99 -0.35
C THR A 40 -5.02 26.59 0.74
N PRO A 41 -5.94 25.63 0.48
CA PRO A 41 -6.14 24.60 1.47
C PRO A 41 -4.81 23.85 1.55
N VAL A 42 -3.91 24.29 2.43
CA VAL A 42 -2.80 23.43 2.80
C VAL A 42 -3.44 22.28 3.57
N CYS A 43 -3.79 21.21 2.85
CA CYS A 43 -4.14 19.91 3.41
C CYS A 43 -2.89 19.35 4.11
N PHE A 44 -2.53 19.97 5.23
CA PHE A 44 -1.62 19.39 6.17
C PHE A 44 -2.31 18.19 6.79
N SER A 45 -1.78 17.00 6.53
CA SER A 45 -2.03 15.84 7.37
C SER A 45 -1.34 16.11 8.72
N PHE A 46 -2.08 16.66 9.67
CA PHE A 46 -1.65 16.71 11.07
C PHE A 46 -2.24 15.52 11.80
N ALA A 47 -1.43 14.91 12.67
CA ALA A 47 -1.94 14.08 13.75
C ALA A 47 -2.29 15.05 14.90
N VAL A 48 -3.57 15.17 15.24
CA VAL A 48 -4.00 15.90 16.45
C VAL A 48 -4.32 14.86 17.50
N GLU A 49 -3.65 14.95 18.64
CA GLU A 49 -3.90 14.11 19.80
C GLU A 49 -4.78 14.88 20.78
N SER A 50 -5.91 14.30 21.16
CA SER A 50 -6.83 14.84 22.16
C SER A 50 -7.07 13.79 23.24
N GLU A 51 -6.81 14.15 24.48
CA GLU A 51 -7.19 13.37 25.66
C GLU A 51 -8.57 13.87 26.11
N HIS A 52 -9.57 13.00 26.12
CA HIS A 52 -10.94 13.36 26.51
C HIS A 52 -11.31 12.81 27.89
N ASP A 53 -10.77 11.65 28.27
CA ASP A 53 -11.00 11.00 29.56
C ASP A 53 -9.70 10.37 30.11
N PRO A 54 -9.55 10.23 31.44
CA PRO A 54 -8.40 9.56 32.03
C PRO A 54 -8.32 8.12 31.53
N GLY A 55 -7.27 7.79 30.76
CA GLY A 55 -7.08 6.46 30.17
C GLY A 55 -7.56 6.29 28.73
N GLN A 56 -8.15 7.33 28.13
CA GLN A 56 -8.58 7.33 26.72
C GLN A 56 -7.87 8.43 25.92
N SER A 57 -7.08 8.01 24.93
CA SER A 57 -6.45 8.93 23.97
C SER A 57 -7.03 8.69 22.58
N THR A 58 -7.39 9.78 21.90
CA THR A 58 -7.80 9.73 20.49
C THR A 58 -6.84 10.52 19.63
N ARG A 59 -6.39 9.90 18.56
CA ARG A 59 -5.56 10.52 17.52
C ARG A 59 -6.34 10.62 16.23
N TRP A 60 -6.27 11.79 15.60
CA TRP A 60 -6.97 12.09 14.36
C TRP A 60 -5.96 12.25 13.22
N PHE A 61 -6.20 11.59 12.08
CA PHE A 61 -5.39 11.70 10.88
C PHE A 61 -6.26 12.11 9.71
N ARG A 62 -5.93 13.25 9.08
CA ARG A 62 -6.66 13.75 7.91
C ARG A 62 -5.92 13.45 6.61
N LEU A 63 -6.67 12.94 5.63
CA LEU A 63 -6.22 12.71 4.27
C LEU A 63 -7.30 13.20 3.29
N GLY A 64 -7.19 14.47 2.88
CA GLY A 64 -8.21 15.12 2.06
C GLY A 64 -9.55 15.21 2.80
N GLU A 65 -10.57 14.59 2.22
CA GLU A 65 -11.93 14.45 2.77
C GLU A 65 -12.05 13.28 3.77
N LEU A 66 -11.08 12.37 3.80
CA LEU A 66 -11.06 11.24 4.72
C LEU A 66 -10.47 11.63 6.07
N MET A 67 -11.11 11.18 7.14
CA MET A 67 -10.64 11.29 8.51
C MET A 67 -10.52 9.90 9.10
N LEU A 68 -9.38 9.63 9.73
CA LEU A 68 -9.19 8.47 10.59
C LEU A 68 -9.16 8.94 12.04
N SER A 69 -9.99 8.35 12.88
CA SER A 69 -9.86 8.45 14.34
C SER A 69 -9.37 7.13 14.90
N ALA A 70 -8.34 7.21 15.73
CA ALA A 70 -7.71 6.09 16.39
C ALA A 70 -7.82 6.30 17.91
N THR A 71 -8.71 5.55 18.56
CA THR A 71 -9.04 5.70 19.97
C THR A 71 -8.52 4.51 20.75
N GLN A 72 -7.73 4.74 21.79
CA GLN A 72 -7.25 3.70 22.68
C GLN A 72 -8.06 3.70 23.99
N THR A 73 -8.60 2.55 24.40
CA THR A 73 -9.40 2.37 25.62
C THR A 73 -9.05 1.03 26.29
N ASP A 74 -8.51 1.05 27.51
CA ASP A 74 -8.33 -0.15 28.36
C ASP A 74 -7.81 -1.42 27.66
N GLY A 75 -6.82 -1.26 26.76
CA GLY A 75 -6.18 -2.35 26.03
C GLY A 75 -6.70 -2.54 24.60
N ASP A 76 -7.92 -2.10 24.31
CA ASP A 76 -8.52 -2.13 22.97
C ASP A 76 -8.22 -0.85 22.18
N TYR A 77 -8.27 -0.99 20.86
CA TYR A 77 -8.00 0.09 19.92
C TYR A 77 -9.12 0.19 18.88
N LEU A 78 -9.90 1.27 18.92
CA LEU A 78 -10.98 1.53 17.98
C LEU A 78 -10.46 2.37 16.81
N LEU A 79 -10.60 1.84 15.59
CA LEU A 79 -10.39 2.57 14.36
C LEU A 79 -11.74 3.00 13.79
N ARG A 80 -11.86 4.27 13.41
CA ARG A 80 -13.00 4.77 12.64
C ARG A 80 -12.51 5.59 11.45
N PHE A 81 -13.02 5.29 10.27
CA PHE A 81 -12.85 6.11 9.08
C PHE A 81 -14.16 6.81 8.78
N SER A 82 -14.09 8.12 8.54
CA SER A 82 -15.22 8.90 8.07
C SER A 82 -14.84 9.73 6.86
N LYS A 83 -15.86 10.07 6.07
CA LYS A 83 -15.78 11.06 5.02
C LYS A 83 -16.83 12.13 5.32
N ASP A 84 -16.38 13.35 5.56
CA ASP A 84 -17.22 14.42 6.09
C ASP A 84 -17.94 13.97 7.39
N GLU A 85 -19.28 13.91 7.38
CA GLU A 85 -20.10 13.46 8.52
C GLU A 85 -20.50 11.97 8.42
N GLU A 86 -20.15 11.28 7.34
CA GLU A 86 -20.50 9.88 7.11
C GLU A 86 -19.40 8.93 7.62
N GLU A 87 -19.78 7.96 8.45
CA GLU A 87 -18.89 6.89 8.88
C GLU A 87 -18.80 5.82 7.80
N LEU A 88 -17.59 5.61 7.27
CA LEU A 88 -17.31 4.57 6.27
C LEU A 88 -16.96 3.23 6.94
N PHE A 89 -16.30 3.29 8.09
CA PHE A 89 -15.88 2.10 8.85
C PHE A 89 -15.72 2.42 10.32
N ALA A 90 -16.10 1.49 11.19
CA ALA A 90 -15.73 1.47 12.59
C ALA A 90 -15.46 0.02 13.04
N GLY A 91 -14.33 -0.21 13.72
CA GLY A 91 -13.95 -1.54 14.16
C GLY A 91 -12.99 -1.53 15.33
N ALA A 92 -13.24 -2.41 16.29
CA ALA A 92 -12.34 -2.67 17.41
C ALA A 92 -11.20 -3.60 16.99
N CYS A 93 -10.00 -3.25 17.41
CA CYS A 93 -8.77 -4.01 17.24
C CYS A 93 -8.26 -4.39 18.63
N ALA A 94 -7.85 -5.64 18.80
CA ALA A 94 -7.25 -6.11 20.04
C ALA A 94 -5.93 -5.39 20.36
N PHE A 95 -5.17 -4.99 19.33
CA PHE A 95 -4.06 -4.03 19.47
C PHE A 95 -3.64 -3.44 18.11
N LYS A 96 -2.95 -2.30 18.17
CA LYS A 96 -2.23 -1.73 17.03
C LYS A 96 -0.92 -2.49 16.80
N THR A 97 -0.71 -3.02 15.61
CA THR A 97 0.60 -3.59 15.25
C THR A 97 1.59 -2.48 14.91
N HIS A 98 1.11 -1.37 14.35
CA HIS A 98 1.90 -0.21 13.95
C HIS A 98 1.09 1.08 14.12
N GLU A 99 1.77 2.20 14.40
CA GLU A 99 1.13 3.52 14.36
C GLU A 99 0.64 3.86 12.96
N PRO A 100 -0.56 4.48 12.82
CA PRO A 100 -1.01 4.97 11.53
C PRO A 100 0.03 5.91 10.91
N THR A 101 0.32 5.70 9.63
CA THR A 101 1.43 6.39 8.96
C THR A 101 0.97 6.94 7.61
N THR A 102 1.21 8.24 7.38
CA THR A 102 1.00 8.86 6.07
C THR A 102 2.29 8.90 5.26
N ILE A 103 2.24 8.41 4.04
CA ILE A 103 3.36 8.29 3.12
C ILE A 103 3.08 9.17 1.89
N LYS A 104 3.96 10.14 1.63
CA LYS A 104 3.86 11.01 0.46
C LYS A 104 4.40 10.32 -0.80
N ASN A 105 3.99 10.81 -1.96
CA ASN A 105 4.37 10.32 -3.29
C ASN A 105 4.17 8.80 -3.42
N THR A 106 3.04 8.32 -2.91
CA THR A 106 2.67 6.91 -2.91
C THR A 106 1.15 6.82 -3.11
N PRO A 107 0.66 6.00 -4.05
CA PRO A 107 1.40 5.11 -4.95
C PRO A 107 2.15 5.83 -6.08
N LEU A 108 1.69 7.01 -6.49
CA LEU A 108 2.28 7.83 -7.54
C LEU A 108 2.80 9.16 -6.98
N ALA A 109 3.62 9.86 -7.77
CA ALA A 109 4.07 11.20 -7.43
C ALA A 109 2.87 12.15 -7.24
N GLY A 110 2.89 12.97 -6.17
CA GLY A 110 1.78 13.86 -5.81
C GLY A 110 0.66 13.20 -5.00
N CYS A 111 0.59 11.86 -4.93
CA CYS A 111 -0.36 11.18 -4.08
C CYS A 111 0.10 11.09 -2.63
N LYS A 112 -0.84 10.84 -1.72
CA LYS A 112 -0.58 10.52 -0.31
C LYS A 112 -1.35 9.25 0.06
N THR A 113 -0.72 8.37 0.85
CA THR A 113 -1.35 7.16 1.35
C THR A 113 -1.24 7.08 2.86
N LEU A 114 -2.36 6.97 3.57
CA LEU A 114 -2.43 6.67 5.00
C LEU A 114 -2.66 5.18 5.19
N LEU A 115 -1.79 4.55 5.99
CA LEU A 115 -1.90 3.14 6.37
C LEU A 115 -2.28 3.04 7.84
N ALA A 116 -3.28 2.22 8.15
CA ALA A 116 -3.65 1.87 9.52
C ALA A 116 -3.85 0.36 9.63
N TYR A 117 -3.30 -0.24 10.69
CA TYR A 117 -3.33 -1.69 10.88
C TYR A 117 -4.23 -2.04 12.06
N CYS A 118 -5.05 -3.06 11.87
CA CYS A 118 -5.95 -3.60 12.89
C CYS A 118 -5.67 -5.09 13.05
N PHE A 119 -5.39 -5.53 14.27
CA PHE A 119 -5.27 -6.95 14.58
C PHE A 119 -6.40 -7.37 15.52
N SER A 120 -7.10 -8.46 15.19
CA SER A 120 -8.29 -8.89 15.93
C SER A 120 -8.02 -9.79 17.15
N GLY A 121 -6.77 -10.24 17.37
CA GLY A 121 -6.41 -11.01 18.57
C GLY A 121 -6.29 -12.53 18.37
N GLY A 122 -6.57 -13.05 17.17
CA GLY A 122 -6.53 -14.49 16.87
C GLY A 122 -5.11 -15.07 16.85
N ALA A 123 -4.93 -16.30 17.35
CA ALA A 123 -3.65 -17.00 17.23
C ALA A 123 -3.36 -17.25 15.75
N HIS A 124 -2.25 -16.69 15.27
CA HIS A 124 -1.77 -16.74 13.90
C HIS A 124 -2.56 -15.95 12.84
N CYS A 125 -3.76 -15.44 13.06
CA CYS A 125 -4.56 -14.83 11.99
C CYS A 125 -5.11 -13.43 12.31
N CYS A 126 -5.53 -12.77 11.22
CA CYS A 126 -6.45 -11.64 11.14
C CYS A 126 -5.84 -10.27 11.44
N THR A 127 -4.72 -9.97 10.76
CA THR A 127 -4.29 -8.59 10.55
C THR A 127 -4.99 -8.01 9.32
N THR A 128 -5.71 -6.92 9.51
CA THR A 128 -6.28 -6.10 8.44
C THR A 128 -5.47 -4.83 8.27
N LEU A 129 -5.24 -4.43 7.03
CA LEU A 129 -4.66 -3.14 6.67
C LEU A 129 -5.71 -2.26 5.99
N PHE A 130 -5.95 -1.09 6.54
CA PHE A 130 -6.69 -0.02 5.88
C PHE A 130 -5.73 0.89 5.14
N ILE A 131 -6.04 1.15 3.86
CA ILE A 131 -5.28 1.98 2.96
C ILE A 131 -6.19 3.10 2.48
N ALA A 132 -5.98 4.31 3.01
CA ALA A 132 -6.60 5.50 2.45
C ALA A 132 -5.61 6.15 1.48
N THR A 133 -6.02 6.40 0.23
CA THR A 133 -5.16 7.00 -0.80
C THR A 133 -5.81 8.25 -1.39
N GLU A 134 -5.10 9.38 -1.36
CA GLU A 134 -5.48 10.65 -1.98
C GLU A 134 -4.58 10.91 -3.19
N CYS A 135 -5.16 11.00 -4.38
CA CYS A 135 -4.47 11.34 -5.63
C CYS A 135 -5.22 12.47 -6.34
N GLY A 136 -4.87 13.72 -6.02
CA GLY A 136 -5.61 14.88 -6.51
C GLY A 136 -6.93 15.07 -5.74
N PRO A 137 -8.06 15.32 -6.42
CA PRO A 137 -9.35 15.56 -5.74
C PRO A 137 -10.04 14.28 -5.27
N GLN A 138 -9.53 13.11 -5.63
CA GLN A 138 -10.13 11.82 -5.30
C GLN A 138 -9.38 11.16 -4.15
N ALA A 139 -10.15 10.67 -3.18
CA ALA A 139 -9.68 9.81 -2.11
C ALA A 139 -10.40 8.47 -2.15
N SER A 140 -9.68 7.39 -1.90
CA SER A 140 -10.22 6.03 -1.74
C SER A 140 -9.89 5.48 -0.37
N LEU A 141 -10.71 4.53 0.09
CA LEU A 141 -10.44 3.69 1.25
C LEU A 141 -10.56 2.24 0.82
N ASP A 142 -9.47 1.49 0.94
CA ASP A 142 -9.42 0.07 0.65
C ASP A 142 -8.99 -0.69 1.91
N MET A 143 -9.62 -1.82 2.17
CA MET A 143 -9.29 -2.76 3.23
C MET A 143 -8.58 -3.96 2.64
N VAL A 144 -7.52 -4.43 3.29
CA VAL A 144 -6.73 -5.58 2.85
C VAL A 144 -6.61 -6.59 3.97
N ASP A 145 -7.08 -7.81 3.74
CA ASP A 145 -6.79 -8.93 4.62
C ASP A 145 -5.33 -9.38 4.40
N LEU A 146 -4.50 -9.22 5.43
CA LEU A 146 -3.09 -9.64 5.42
C LEU A 146 -2.90 -11.07 5.98
N GLY A 147 -3.99 -11.73 6.36
CA GLY A 147 -4.03 -13.07 6.90
C GLY A 147 -3.10 -13.21 8.11
N HIS A 148 -2.07 -14.02 7.95
CA HIS A 148 -1.11 -14.35 9.01
C HIS A 148 0.08 -13.39 9.11
N THR A 149 0.04 -12.25 8.42
CA THR A 149 1.14 -11.28 8.39
C THR A 149 1.00 -10.27 9.54
N SER A 150 2.00 -10.15 10.41
CA SER A 150 2.07 -9.11 11.46
C SER A 150 3.02 -7.94 11.11
N GLY A 151 3.78 -8.06 10.02
CA GLY A 151 4.77 -7.09 9.59
C GLY A 151 4.19 -5.87 8.89
N LYS A 152 4.96 -4.78 8.85
CA LYS A 152 4.67 -3.62 7.99
C LYS A 152 4.73 -4.03 6.53
N ILE A 153 3.75 -3.57 5.75
CA ILE A 153 3.79 -3.72 4.30
C ILE A 153 5.00 -3.00 3.72
N LEU A 154 5.66 -3.68 2.79
CA LEU A 154 6.80 -3.16 2.07
C LEU A 154 6.36 -2.63 0.71
N PHE A 155 6.69 -1.37 0.46
CA PHE A 155 6.59 -0.80 -0.87
C PHE A 155 7.76 -1.25 -1.72
N ALA A 156 7.48 -1.61 -2.97
CA ALA A 156 8.48 -1.89 -3.96
C ALA A 156 8.22 -1.04 -5.19
N GLN A 157 9.30 -0.68 -5.89
CA GLN A 157 9.20 -0.21 -7.26
C GLN A 157 9.47 -1.39 -8.18
N THR A 158 8.67 -1.50 -9.23
CA THR A 158 8.80 -2.53 -10.26
C THR A 158 8.98 -1.86 -11.60
N ASP A 159 9.75 -2.47 -12.49
CA ASP A 159 9.95 -1.94 -13.84
C ASP A 159 8.70 -2.10 -14.72
N ASP A 160 7.72 -2.91 -14.28
CA ASP A 160 6.55 -3.30 -15.06
C ASP A 160 5.41 -2.24 -15.02
N VAL A 161 5.32 -1.43 -13.95
CA VAL A 161 4.27 -0.39 -13.81
C VAL A 161 4.84 0.91 -13.21
N PRO A 162 4.28 2.09 -13.57
CA PRO A 162 4.65 3.34 -12.92
C PRO A 162 4.16 3.35 -11.46
N GLY A 163 5.02 3.87 -10.56
CA GLY A 163 4.69 4.03 -9.14
C GLY A 163 5.20 2.90 -8.25
N LYS A 164 4.71 2.90 -7.01
CA LYS A 164 5.03 1.89 -6.00
C LYS A 164 3.90 0.87 -5.90
N VAL A 165 4.27 -0.40 -5.86
CA VAL A 165 3.39 -1.53 -5.51
C VAL A 165 3.61 -1.89 -4.05
N MET A 166 2.63 -2.55 -3.43
CA MET A 166 2.76 -3.12 -2.09
C MET A 166 2.95 -4.63 -2.17
N LYS A 167 3.87 -5.19 -1.41
CA LYS A 167 4.01 -6.64 -1.29
C LYS A 167 3.09 -7.16 -0.18
N VAL A 168 2.23 -8.11 -0.51
CA VAL A 168 1.38 -8.85 0.43
C VAL A 168 1.68 -10.34 0.34
N HIS A 169 1.19 -11.10 1.32
CA HIS A 169 1.33 -12.55 1.35
C HIS A 169 -0.03 -13.21 1.22
N ASP A 170 -0.14 -14.08 0.22
CA ASP A 170 -1.22 -15.04 0.08
C ASP A 170 -0.87 -16.28 0.93
N TRP A 171 -1.71 -16.52 1.93
CA TRP A 171 -1.60 -17.60 2.89
C TRP A 171 -2.69 -18.68 2.68
N GLN A 172 -3.34 -18.75 1.51
CA GLN A 172 -4.37 -19.77 1.22
C GLN A 172 -3.85 -21.23 1.36
N PHE A 173 -2.54 -21.41 1.40
CA PHE A 173 -1.87 -22.70 1.62
C PHE A 173 -1.32 -22.88 3.05
N ALA A 174 -1.74 -22.06 4.02
CA ALA A 174 -1.45 -22.30 5.43
C ALA A 174 -2.03 -23.65 5.87
N TYR A 175 -1.20 -24.49 6.49
CA TYR A 175 -1.55 -25.85 6.91
C TYR A 175 -1.99 -26.78 5.76
N TYR A 176 -1.58 -26.48 4.53
CA TYR A 176 -2.09 -27.19 3.37
C TYR A 176 -1.77 -28.69 3.42
N GLY A 177 -2.80 -29.50 3.24
CA GLY A 177 -2.73 -30.92 2.89
C GLY A 177 -3.74 -31.17 1.77
N PRO A 178 -3.37 -31.86 0.68
CA PRO A 178 -4.34 -32.28 -0.32
C PRO A 178 -5.44 -33.10 0.34
N GLU A 179 -6.70 -32.90 -0.09
CA GLU A 179 -7.84 -33.69 0.38
C GLU A 179 -7.53 -35.20 0.32
N ASP A 180 -7.96 -35.93 1.34
CA ASP A 180 -7.75 -37.38 1.47
C ASP A 180 -6.28 -37.83 1.55
N CYS A 181 -5.35 -36.93 1.87
CA CYS A 181 -3.94 -37.25 2.09
C CYS A 181 -3.55 -37.23 3.57
N LEU A 182 -2.66 -38.15 3.97
CA LEU A 182 -2.06 -38.18 5.31
C LEU A 182 -0.93 -37.16 5.49
N ILE A 183 -0.56 -36.45 4.42
CA ILE A 183 0.55 -35.48 4.43
C ILE A 183 -0.05 -34.07 4.47
N GLN A 184 0.39 -33.29 5.45
CA GLN A 184 0.05 -31.89 5.63
C GLN A 184 1.32 -31.08 5.90
N LEU A 185 1.33 -29.83 5.48
CA LEU A 185 2.37 -28.89 5.88
C LEU A 185 2.10 -28.40 7.29
N SER A 186 3.14 -28.35 8.12
CA SER A 186 3.09 -27.51 9.31
C SER A 186 2.98 -26.03 8.93
N PHE A 187 2.48 -25.17 9.83
CA PHE A 187 2.43 -23.73 9.59
C PHE A 187 3.80 -23.15 9.23
N ALA A 188 4.84 -23.56 9.97
CA ALA A 188 6.21 -23.09 9.78
C ALA A 188 6.76 -23.40 8.36
N ASN A 189 6.27 -24.49 7.76
CA ASN A 189 6.65 -24.89 6.40
C ASN A 189 5.60 -24.51 5.35
N SER A 190 4.47 -23.89 5.72
CA SER A 190 3.43 -23.54 4.76
C SER A 190 3.89 -22.41 3.83
N PRO A 191 3.59 -22.48 2.52
CA PRO A 191 4.06 -21.46 1.60
C PRO A 191 3.24 -20.18 1.75
N ALA A 192 3.93 -19.08 2.11
CA ALA A 192 3.44 -17.73 1.92
C ALA A 192 3.82 -17.23 0.52
N MET A 193 2.83 -17.13 -0.37
CA MET A 193 3.05 -16.66 -1.74
C MET A 193 3.12 -15.12 -1.73
N THR A 194 4.18 -14.54 -2.29
CA THR A 194 4.25 -13.08 -2.43
C THR A 194 3.33 -12.65 -3.57
N ARG A 195 2.44 -11.69 -3.31
CA ARG A 195 1.59 -11.02 -4.30
C ARG A 195 1.82 -9.52 -4.26
N LEU A 196 1.41 -8.82 -5.32
CA LEU A 196 1.54 -7.37 -5.41
C LEU A 196 0.16 -6.73 -5.36
N LEU A 197 0.01 -5.68 -4.56
CA LEU A 197 -1.11 -4.74 -4.73
C LEU A 197 -0.66 -3.61 -5.65
N VAL A 198 -1.49 -3.33 -6.63
CA VAL A 198 -1.31 -2.34 -7.68
C VAL A 198 -2.40 -1.30 -7.52
N PHE A 199 -2.02 -0.02 -7.55
CA PHE A 199 -3.01 1.04 -7.60
C PHE A 199 -3.46 1.29 -9.03
N ASP A 200 -4.75 1.08 -9.28
CA ASP A 200 -5.35 1.18 -10.60
C ASP A 200 -6.76 1.77 -10.49
N LYS A 201 -7.09 2.72 -11.36
CA LYS A 201 -8.40 3.42 -11.38
C LYS A 201 -8.84 3.97 -10.01
N GLY A 202 -7.89 4.47 -9.22
CA GLY A 202 -8.17 5.09 -7.94
C GLY A 202 -8.28 4.12 -6.76
N HIS A 203 -8.08 2.82 -6.96
CA HIS A 203 -8.16 1.82 -5.89
C HIS A 203 -6.98 0.86 -5.91
N TRP A 204 -6.69 0.25 -4.77
CA TRP A 204 -5.77 -0.87 -4.71
C TRP A 204 -6.47 -2.14 -5.20
N ARG A 205 -5.77 -2.92 -6.01
CA ARG A 205 -6.19 -4.26 -6.41
C ARG A 205 -5.00 -5.20 -6.35
N VAL A 206 -5.27 -6.49 -6.25
CA VAL A 206 -4.21 -7.48 -6.46
C VAL A 206 -3.77 -7.50 -7.93
N ASP A 207 -2.52 -7.85 -8.15
CA ASP A 207 -1.97 -8.10 -9.47
C ASP A 207 -2.56 -9.33 -10.15
N ARG A 208 -2.51 -9.36 -11.47
CA ARG A 208 -3.05 -10.44 -12.30
C ARG A 208 -1.94 -11.37 -12.76
N ILE A 209 -2.33 -12.60 -13.11
CA ILE A 209 -1.45 -13.55 -13.80
C ILE A 209 -0.85 -12.89 -15.05
N GLY A 210 0.47 -12.97 -15.17
CA GLY A 210 1.24 -12.42 -16.29
C GLY A 210 1.54 -10.91 -16.19
N GLU A 211 0.94 -10.18 -15.25
CA GLU A 211 1.10 -8.72 -15.16
C GLU A 211 2.54 -8.31 -14.79
N PHE A 212 3.21 -9.08 -13.93
CA PHE A 212 4.57 -8.80 -13.45
C PHE A 212 5.55 -9.95 -13.73
N SER A 213 5.62 -10.37 -15.00
CA SER A 213 6.41 -11.55 -15.43
C SER A 213 7.86 -11.55 -14.92
N ARG A 214 8.56 -10.42 -14.98
CA ARG A 214 9.96 -10.29 -14.53
C ARG A 214 10.09 -10.42 -13.02
N PHE A 215 9.20 -9.80 -12.26
CA PHE A 215 9.18 -9.91 -10.81
C PHE A 215 9.00 -11.37 -10.37
N TYR A 216 7.99 -12.05 -10.93
CA TYR A 216 7.71 -13.44 -10.58
C TYR A 216 8.79 -14.40 -11.07
N SER A 217 9.38 -14.15 -12.25
CA SER A 217 10.51 -14.97 -12.72
C SER A 217 11.67 -15.01 -11.73
N ARG A 218 12.01 -13.87 -11.11
CA ARG A 218 13.04 -13.83 -10.05
C ARG A 218 12.63 -14.61 -8.80
N LEU A 219 11.34 -14.64 -8.48
CA LEU A 219 10.83 -15.43 -7.35
C LEU A 219 10.83 -16.93 -7.64
N ILE A 220 10.58 -17.35 -8.89
CA ILE A 220 10.76 -18.73 -9.34
C ILE A 220 12.21 -19.17 -9.12
N ASP A 221 13.17 -18.40 -9.63
CA ASP A 221 14.60 -18.75 -9.51
C ASP A 221 15.04 -18.88 -8.05
N LYS A 222 14.53 -17.99 -7.19
CA LYS A 222 14.76 -18.06 -5.74
C LYS A 222 14.17 -19.35 -5.14
N ALA A 223 12.89 -19.62 -5.41
CA ALA A 223 12.20 -20.79 -4.87
C ALA A 223 12.83 -22.11 -5.36
N VAL A 224 13.24 -22.19 -6.62
CA VAL A 224 13.94 -23.36 -7.20
C VAL A 224 15.27 -23.60 -6.47
N ARG A 225 16.10 -22.56 -6.29
CA ARG A 225 17.38 -22.70 -5.57
C ARG A 225 17.18 -23.14 -4.12
N GLU A 226 16.22 -22.54 -3.42
CA GLU A 226 15.90 -22.89 -2.04
C GLU A 226 15.36 -24.33 -1.95
N ALA A 227 14.53 -24.77 -2.90
CA ALA A 227 14.00 -26.14 -2.93
C ALA A 227 15.12 -27.18 -3.08
N HIS A 228 16.07 -26.93 -3.98
CA HIS A 228 17.24 -27.82 -4.13
C HIS A 228 18.09 -27.88 -2.86
N PHE A 229 18.30 -26.74 -2.19
CA PHE A 229 19.06 -26.69 -0.95
C PHE A 229 18.34 -27.43 0.20
N SER A 230 17.03 -27.26 0.33
CA SER A 230 16.21 -27.95 1.33
C SER A 230 16.14 -29.46 1.07
N ALA A 231 16.06 -29.88 -0.20
CA ALA A 231 16.10 -31.29 -0.57
C ALA A 231 17.43 -31.93 -0.19
N ALA A 232 18.56 -31.23 -0.38
CA ALA A 232 19.89 -31.70 0.04
C ALA A 232 20.01 -31.85 1.57
N LYS A 233 19.17 -31.16 2.35
CA LYS A 233 19.08 -31.29 3.81
C LYS A 233 18.06 -32.33 4.29
N ASN A 234 17.39 -33.03 3.37
CA ASN A 234 16.33 -33.97 3.68
C ASN A 234 15.17 -33.33 4.47
N GLU A 235 14.74 -32.13 4.04
CA GLU A 235 13.61 -31.39 4.60
C GLU A 235 12.41 -31.45 3.63
N PRO A 236 11.64 -32.56 3.59
CA PRO A 236 10.65 -32.78 2.54
C PRO A 236 9.46 -31.81 2.60
N GLU A 237 9.01 -31.39 3.77
CA GLU A 237 7.91 -30.41 3.89
C GLU A 237 8.32 -29.05 3.31
N LEU A 238 9.49 -28.53 3.71
CA LEU A 238 9.98 -27.26 3.19
C LEU A 238 10.28 -27.34 1.69
N SER A 239 10.84 -28.46 1.22
CA SER A 239 11.05 -28.70 -0.21
C SER A 239 9.73 -28.69 -1.01
N ALA A 240 8.67 -29.34 -0.49
CA ALA A 240 7.36 -29.33 -1.12
C ALA A 240 6.75 -27.91 -1.16
N SER A 241 6.83 -27.18 -0.04
CA SER A 241 6.40 -25.79 0.05
C SER A 241 7.10 -24.87 -0.96
N LEU A 242 8.42 -25.01 -1.11
CA LEU A 242 9.20 -24.24 -2.06
C LEU A 242 8.88 -24.61 -3.52
N ALA A 243 8.59 -25.89 -3.78
CA ALA A 243 8.12 -26.33 -5.08
C ALA A 243 6.72 -25.76 -5.42
N MET A 244 5.80 -25.73 -4.44
CA MET A 244 4.50 -25.05 -4.58
C MET A 244 4.67 -23.56 -4.88
N LYS A 245 5.60 -22.88 -4.19
CA LYS A 245 5.94 -21.48 -4.49
C LYS A 245 6.47 -21.29 -5.91
N ALA A 246 7.41 -22.14 -6.34
CA ALA A 246 7.97 -22.07 -7.68
C ALA A 246 6.89 -22.26 -8.76
N ALA A 247 5.96 -23.19 -8.55
CA ALA A 247 4.82 -23.39 -9.45
C ALA A 247 3.87 -22.19 -9.43
N TYR A 248 3.43 -21.73 -8.26
CA TYR A 248 2.56 -20.56 -8.15
C TYR A 248 3.16 -19.32 -8.85
N TYR A 249 4.45 -19.06 -8.64
CA TYR A 249 5.14 -17.97 -9.34
C TYR A 249 5.33 -18.23 -10.83
N GLY A 250 5.44 -19.50 -11.25
CA GLY A 250 5.38 -19.90 -12.66
C GLY A 250 4.12 -19.38 -13.33
N LEU A 251 2.97 -19.72 -12.76
CA LEU A 251 1.67 -19.24 -13.24
C LEU A 251 1.60 -17.72 -13.20
N MET A 252 1.93 -17.09 -12.07
CA MET A 252 1.90 -15.62 -11.95
C MET A 252 2.85 -14.90 -12.92
N SER A 253 3.94 -15.54 -13.33
CA SER A 253 4.85 -15.00 -14.36
C SER A 253 4.29 -15.06 -15.78
N GLY A 254 3.14 -15.70 -15.99
CA GLY A 254 2.49 -15.88 -17.29
C GLY A 254 2.82 -17.20 -17.99
N LYS A 255 3.46 -18.16 -17.30
CA LYS A 255 3.68 -19.50 -17.87
C LYS A 255 2.37 -20.27 -17.96
N SER A 256 2.31 -21.22 -18.88
CA SER A 256 1.19 -22.15 -19.00
C SER A 256 1.06 -23.06 -17.78
N LEU A 257 -0.11 -23.66 -17.61
CA LEU A 257 -0.35 -24.64 -16.55
C LEU A 257 0.58 -25.85 -16.69
N ASP A 258 0.86 -26.30 -17.91
CA ASP A 258 1.73 -27.45 -18.19
C ASP A 258 3.19 -27.17 -17.82
N GLU A 259 3.74 -26.02 -18.22
CA GLU A 259 5.10 -25.61 -17.83
C GLU A 259 5.23 -25.48 -16.31
N THR A 260 4.17 -25.01 -15.66
CA THR A 260 4.12 -24.85 -14.21
C THR A 260 4.02 -26.21 -13.50
N ALA A 261 3.24 -27.14 -14.04
CA ALA A 261 3.15 -28.52 -13.57
C ALA A 261 4.48 -29.27 -13.73
N GLU A 262 5.24 -29.01 -14.79
CA GLU A 262 6.57 -29.59 -14.99
C GLU A 262 7.53 -29.13 -13.88
N VAL A 263 7.54 -27.82 -13.57
CA VAL A 263 8.34 -27.27 -12.47
C VAL A 263 7.97 -27.93 -11.14
N LEU A 264 6.68 -28.05 -10.84
CA LEU A 264 6.18 -28.69 -9.62
C LEU A 264 6.66 -30.15 -9.53
N ASN A 265 6.40 -30.95 -10.57
CA ASN A 265 6.75 -32.38 -10.61
C ASN A 265 8.25 -32.63 -10.48
N ARG A 266 9.07 -31.75 -11.06
CA ARG A 266 10.53 -31.84 -10.99
C ARG A 266 11.05 -31.59 -9.57
N LEU A 267 10.46 -30.64 -8.85
CA LEU A 267 10.91 -30.23 -7.52
C LEU A 267 10.24 -31.01 -6.37
N PHE A 268 9.11 -31.65 -6.62
CA PHE A 268 8.36 -32.37 -5.60
C PHE A 268 9.16 -33.52 -4.98
N PRO A 269 9.24 -33.59 -3.63
CA PRO A 269 9.77 -34.76 -2.94
C PRO A 269 8.98 -36.01 -3.28
N ALA A 270 9.62 -37.18 -3.22
CA ALA A 270 9.02 -38.46 -3.64
C ALA A 270 7.65 -38.73 -3.00
N GLN A 271 7.49 -38.44 -1.70
CA GLN A 271 6.23 -38.63 -0.96
C GLN A 271 5.08 -37.70 -1.42
N TRP A 272 5.40 -36.55 -2.02
CA TRP A 272 4.43 -35.58 -2.51
C TRP A 272 4.07 -35.76 -3.98
N LYS A 273 4.91 -36.47 -4.77
CA LYS A 273 4.69 -36.68 -6.21
C LYS A 273 3.31 -37.24 -6.58
N PRO A 274 2.72 -38.21 -5.85
CA PRO A 274 1.37 -38.69 -6.15
C PRO A 274 0.29 -37.59 -6.12
N GLN A 275 0.53 -36.51 -5.40
CA GLN A 275 -0.41 -35.40 -5.20
C GLN A 275 -0.20 -34.26 -6.20
N ALA A 276 0.85 -34.28 -7.03
CA ALA A 276 1.24 -33.15 -7.88
C ALA A 276 0.09 -32.64 -8.77
N GLY A 277 -0.72 -33.55 -9.32
CA GLY A 277 -1.89 -33.21 -10.14
C GLY A 277 -2.98 -32.44 -9.39
N LYS A 278 -3.28 -32.81 -8.13
CA LYS A 278 -4.24 -32.07 -7.30
C LYS A 278 -3.65 -30.72 -6.87
N VAL A 279 -2.39 -30.73 -6.43
CA VAL A 279 -1.72 -29.51 -5.95
C VAL A 279 -1.63 -28.45 -7.05
N ILE A 280 -1.32 -28.81 -8.30
CA ILE A 280 -1.25 -27.82 -9.38
C ILE A 280 -2.63 -27.21 -9.70
N GLN A 281 -3.72 -27.98 -9.58
CA GLN A 281 -5.08 -27.45 -9.74
C GLN A 281 -5.47 -26.51 -8.59
N ASP A 282 -5.10 -26.86 -7.36
CA ASP A 282 -5.32 -25.99 -6.20
C ASP A 282 -4.52 -24.68 -6.32
N ILE A 283 -3.27 -24.75 -6.79
CA ILE A 283 -2.43 -23.57 -7.11
C ILE A 283 -3.07 -22.70 -8.19
N TYR A 284 -3.56 -23.32 -9.27
CA TYR A 284 -4.25 -22.60 -10.33
C TYR A 284 -5.46 -21.85 -9.79
N ARG A 285 -6.35 -22.54 -9.06
CA ARG A 285 -7.52 -21.93 -8.43
C ARG A 285 -7.14 -20.78 -7.48
N ALA A 286 -6.21 -21.01 -6.56
CA ALA A 286 -5.78 -20.01 -5.59
C ALA A 286 -5.23 -18.74 -6.26
N ALA A 287 -4.40 -18.88 -7.30
CA ALA A 287 -3.84 -17.72 -7.99
C ALA A 287 -4.92 -16.79 -8.60
N TYR A 288 -6.02 -17.37 -9.10
CA TYR A 288 -7.16 -16.63 -9.67
C TYR A 288 -8.11 -16.08 -8.60
N GLU A 289 -8.37 -16.84 -7.53
CA GLU A 289 -9.37 -16.50 -6.51
C GLU A 289 -8.82 -15.58 -5.41
N PHE A 290 -7.50 -15.43 -5.29
CA PHE A 290 -6.91 -14.56 -4.29
C PHE A 290 -7.34 -13.10 -4.50
N SER A 291 -8.23 -12.62 -3.63
CA SER A 291 -8.77 -11.26 -3.66
C SER A 291 -8.80 -10.70 -2.24
N PRO A 292 -7.64 -10.28 -1.70
CA PRO A 292 -7.55 -9.82 -0.32
C PRO A 292 -8.08 -8.39 -0.13
N VAL A 293 -8.44 -7.69 -1.22
CA VAL A 293 -8.80 -6.28 -1.18
C VAL A 293 -10.31 -6.10 -1.30
N GLU A 294 -10.86 -5.29 -0.40
CA GLU A 294 -12.22 -4.81 -0.42
C GLU A 294 -12.23 -3.27 -0.44
N THR A 295 -12.94 -2.67 -1.40
CA THR A 295 -13.11 -1.21 -1.43
C THR A 295 -14.27 -0.81 -0.52
N ILE A 296 -13.99 0.07 0.44
CA ILE A 296 -14.98 0.65 1.33
C ILE A 296 -15.57 1.90 0.66
N ARG A 297 -16.90 2.00 0.62
CA ARG A 297 -17.64 3.08 -0.03
C ARG A 297 -18.58 3.77 0.93
#